data_AF-A0A9D2IRZ8-F1
#
_entry.id   AF-A0A9D2IRZ8-F1
#
_cell.length_a   1.000
_cell.length_b   1.000
_cell.length_c   1.000
_cell.angle_alpha   90.00
_cell.angle_beta   90.00
_cell.angle_gamma   90.00
#
_symmetry.space_group_name_H-M   'P 1'
#
loop_
_entity.id
_entity.type
_entity.pdbx_description
1 polymer ?
#
loop_
_entity_poly.entity_id
_entity_poly.type
_entity_poly.pdbx_seq_one_letter_code
_entity_poly.pdbx_strand_id
1 'polypeptide(L)'
;MQKKIRNTYIKYVLLLLLCTAIGGVTGAVITWVNMDGIGTGAQGFILALRTAMLPLLLVLFLLDVIIGETVLKVNAALGRQLENAQDEEGDAIEYNLELMSAIALISGTAISVLSLIILSTGYSMDYIANVSGNQGRRLMGAFAVFVIGNAYHGWWQLRYIKGLQKLYPENNADPTSRKFQEQWLACCDEAERELIYQSSYKSYLFTTRLVALLTFAALLTHLIWDTGIAAVIFLGIVWIGITASYCTSCVRIKRRKLNT
;
A
#
# COMPACT_ATOMS: atom_id res chain seq x y z
N MET A 1 13.86 9.66 44.81
CA MET A 1 14.48 10.64 43.87
C MET A 1 13.57 10.82 42.66
N GLN A 2 12.89 11.97 42.56
CA GLN A 2 12.05 12.32 41.40
C GLN A 2 12.93 12.63 40.19
N LYS A 3 12.82 11.82 39.12
CA LYS A 3 13.56 12.04 37.87
C LYS A 3 12.99 13.31 37.23
N LYS A 4 13.78 14.39 37.24
CA LYS A 4 13.48 15.70 36.64
C LYS A 4 12.97 15.50 35.20
N ILE A 5 11.65 15.61 34.99
CA ILE A 5 11.02 15.56 33.67
C ILE A 5 11.50 16.80 32.92
N ARG A 6 12.61 16.67 32.19
CA ARG A 6 13.16 17.72 31.34
C ARG A 6 12.15 17.97 30.21
N ASN A 7 11.31 18.97 30.49
CA ASN A 7 10.26 19.62 29.71
C ASN A 7 10.04 19.04 28.30
N THR A 8 9.13 18.08 28.19
CA THR A 8 8.70 17.42 26.95
C THR A 8 8.36 18.42 25.84
N TYR A 9 7.81 19.58 26.20
CA TYR A 9 7.53 20.70 25.30
C TYR A 9 8.78 21.27 24.62
N ILE A 10 9.91 21.37 25.34
CA ILE A 10 11.17 21.86 24.76
C ILE A 10 11.73 20.86 23.74
N LYS A 11 11.61 19.55 24.00
CA LYS A 11 12.02 18.53 23.04
C LYS A 11 11.17 18.56 21.77
N TYR A 12 9.86 18.78 21.90
CA TYR A 12 8.95 18.92 20.77
C TYR A 12 9.23 20.17 19.93
N VAL A 13 9.46 21.31 20.58
CA VAL A 13 9.85 22.56 19.90
C VAL A 13 11.21 22.41 19.19
N LEU A 14 12.18 21.75 19.81
CA LEU A 14 13.46 21.46 19.17
C LEU A 14 13.30 20.54 17.95
N LEU A 15 12.41 19.56 18.00
CA LEU A 15 12.10 18.70 16.86
C LEU A 15 11.45 19.50 15.71
N LEU A 16 10.50 20.39 16.02
CA LEU A 16 9.89 21.28 15.03
C LEU A 16 10.91 22.21 14.37
N LEU A 17 11.79 22.82 15.16
CA LEU A 17 12.88 23.67 14.66
C LEU A 17 13.84 22.87 13.79
N LEU A 18 14.12 21.61 14.14
CA LEU A 18 14.99 20.74 13.37
C LEU A 18 14.34 20.32 12.04
N CYS A 19 13.05 19.98 12.02
CA CYS A 19 12.31 19.73 10.77
C CYS A 19 12.24 20.98 9.89
N THR A 20 12.01 22.15 10.49
CA THR A 20 11.96 23.44 9.77
C THR A 20 13.33 23.81 9.21
N ALA A 21 14.40 23.61 9.97
CA ALA A 21 15.77 23.85 9.53
C ALA A 21 16.17 22.88 8.41
N ILE A 22 15.81 21.59 8.50
CA ILE A 22 16.02 20.64 7.41
C ILE A 22 15.26 21.10 6.16
N GLY A 23 13.96 21.40 6.26
CA GLY A 23 13.17 21.88 5.12
C GLY A 23 13.73 23.16 4.50
N GLY A 24 14.18 24.11 5.33
CA GLY A 24 14.78 25.37 4.88
C GLY A 24 16.15 25.20 4.24
N VAL A 25 17.02 24.36 4.81
CA VAL A 25 18.35 24.05 4.22
C VAL A 25 18.18 23.28 2.92
N THR A 26 17.28 22.29 2.86
CA THR A 26 16.97 21.57 1.61
C THR A 26 16.45 22.54 0.56
N GLY A 27 15.52 23.44 0.90
CA GLY A 27 15.02 24.47 -0.02
C GLY A 27 16.11 25.43 -0.52
N ALA A 28 16.99 25.89 0.37
CA ALA A 28 18.09 26.79 0.03
C ALA A 28 19.16 26.12 -0.86
N VAL A 29 19.51 24.86 -0.57
CA VAL A 29 20.45 24.08 -1.40
C VAL A 29 19.87 23.82 -2.79
N ILE A 30 18.57 23.48 -2.88
CA ILE A 30 17.83 23.35 -4.14
C ILE A 30 17.95 24.63 -4.97
N THR A 31 17.79 25.82 -4.36
CA THR A 31 17.92 27.09 -5.08
C THR A 31 19.36 27.47 -5.43
N TRP A 32 20.35 27.10 -4.60
CA TRP A 32 21.74 27.51 -4.74
C TRP A 32 22.51 26.70 -5.79
N VAL A 33 22.15 25.43 -5.98
CA VAL A 33 22.85 24.52 -6.90
C VAL A 33 22.44 24.73 -8.38
N ASN A 34 21.49 25.64 -8.67
CA ASN A 34 20.98 25.96 -10.01
C ASN A 34 20.70 24.69 -10.85
N MET A 35 19.54 24.08 -10.58
CA MET A 35 19.19 22.68 -10.86
C MET A 35 18.97 22.26 -12.32
N ASP A 36 19.55 22.93 -13.32
CA ASP A 36 19.38 22.52 -14.73
C ASP A 36 19.74 21.03 -14.94
N GLY A 37 20.76 20.53 -14.23
CA GLY A 37 21.14 19.11 -14.23
C GLY A 37 20.14 18.15 -13.55
N ILE A 38 19.46 18.59 -12.48
CA ILE A 38 18.48 17.75 -11.76
C ILE A 38 17.12 17.80 -12.46
N GLY A 39 16.73 18.95 -13.00
CA GLY A 39 15.53 19.12 -13.82
C GLY A 39 15.63 18.29 -15.10
N THR A 40 16.76 18.35 -15.81
CA THR A 40 17.01 17.51 -16.99
C THR A 40 17.07 16.02 -16.65
N GLY A 41 17.69 15.63 -15.52
CA GLY A 41 17.67 14.26 -15.02
C GLY A 41 16.26 13.75 -14.69
N ALA A 42 15.44 14.56 -14.01
CA ALA A 42 14.06 14.23 -13.68
C ALA A 42 13.17 14.11 -14.92
N GLN A 43 13.32 15.04 -15.88
CA GLN A 43 12.63 14.97 -17.17
C GLN A 43 13.04 13.72 -17.97
N GLY A 44 14.34 13.39 -17.99
CA GLY A 44 14.85 12.16 -18.61
C GLY A 44 14.29 10.90 -17.96
N PHE A 45 14.19 10.87 -16.63
CA PHE A 45 13.58 9.76 -15.90
C PHE A 45 12.08 9.61 -16.20
N ILE A 46 11.32 10.71 -16.21
CA ILE A 46 9.89 10.69 -16.56
C ILE A 46 9.70 10.20 -18.00
N LEU A 47 10.55 10.65 -18.93
CA LEU A 47 10.52 10.19 -20.32
C LEU A 47 10.83 8.70 -20.44
N ALA A 48 11.81 8.20 -19.69
CA ALA A 48 12.15 6.77 -19.64
C ALA A 48 10.98 5.94 -19.10
N LEU A 49 10.36 6.36 -18.00
CA LEU A 49 9.16 5.71 -17.45
C LEU A 49 8.00 5.72 -18.45
N ARG A 50 7.74 6.85 -19.11
CA ARG A 50 6.69 6.99 -20.11
C ARG A 50 6.93 6.09 -21.32
N THR A 51 8.18 5.97 -21.77
CA THR A 51 8.58 5.12 -22.89
C THR A 51 8.44 3.64 -22.55
N ALA A 52 8.81 3.26 -21.33
CA ALA A 52 8.74 1.89 -20.82
C ALA A 52 7.41 1.58 -20.09
N MET A 53 6.41 2.46 -20.17
CA MET A 53 5.17 2.37 -19.37
C MET A 53 4.47 1.02 -19.53
N LEU A 54 4.15 0.64 -20.77
CA LEU A 54 3.46 -0.62 -21.06
C LEU A 54 4.25 -1.86 -20.58
N PRO A 55 5.54 -2.05 -20.92
CA PRO A 55 6.28 -3.21 -20.44
C PRO A 55 6.45 -3.21 -18.92
N LEU A 56 6.64 -2.05 -18.27
CA LEU A 56 6.71 -1.97 -16.81
C LEU A 56 5.40 -2.39 -16.14
N LEU A 57 4.26 -1.92 -16.64
CA LEU A 57 2.95 -2.31 -16.12
C LEU A 57 2.66 -3.80 -16.33
N LEU A 58 3.08 -4.38 -17.46
CA LEU A 58 2.97 -5.82 -17.70
C LEU A 58 3.82 -6.62 -16.69
N VAL A 59 5.06 -6.20 -16.45
CA VAL A 59 5.93 -6.85 -15.46
C VAL A 59 5.31 -6.76 -14.06
N LEU A 60 4.82 -5.59 -13.65
CA LEU A 60 4.15 -5.40 -12.37
C LEU A 60 2.89 -6.27 -12.24
N PHE A 61 2.08 -6.34 -13.29
CA PHE A 61 0.90 -7.21 -13.32
C PHE A 61 1.28 -8.69 -13.17
N LEU A 62 2.29 -9.16 -13.92
CA LEU A 62 2.76 -10.54 -13.80
C LEU A 62 3.31 -10.86 -12.41
N LEU A 63 4.03 -9.92 -11.80
CA LEU A 63 4.51 -10.04 -10.43
C LEU A 63 3.35 -10.14 -9.43
N ASP A 64 2.29 -9.33 -9.58
CA ASP A 64 1.10 -9.39 -8.73
C ASP A 64 0.42 -10.75 -8.82
N VAL A 65 0.26 -11.28 -10.03
CA VAL A 65 -0.32 -12.62 -10.26
C VAL A 65 0.55 -13.71 -9.62
N ILE A 66 1.87 -13.68 -9.84
CA ILE A 66 2.78 -14.70 -9.31
C ILE A 66 2.76 -14.70 -7.78
N ILE A 67 2.89 -13.53 -7.16
CA ILE A 67 2.87 -13.40 -5.69
C ILE A 67 1.51 -13.83 -5.15
N GLY A 68 0.43 -13.33 -5.75
CA GLY A 68 -0.94 -13.63 -5.34
C GLY A 68 -1.27 -15.12 -5.42
N GLU A 69 -1.03 -15.78 -6.56
CA GLU A 69 -1.30 -17.22 -6.68
C GLU A 69 -0.40 -18.06 -5.77
N THR A 70 0.84 -17.63 -5.53
CA THR A 70 1.74 -18.32 -4.58
C THR A 70 1.20 -18.23 -3.16
N VAL A 71 0.76 -17.05 -2.73
CA VAL A 71 0.14 -16.85 -1.41
C VAL A 71 -1.10 -17.73 -1.25
N LEU A 72 -2.00 -17.77 -2.23
CA LEU A 72 -3.20 -18.61 -2.14
C LEU A 72 -2.86 -20.10 -2.04
N LYS A 73 -1.88 -20.57 -2.80
CA LYS A 73 -1.43 -21.97 -2.74
C LYS A 73 -0.82 -22.31 -1.39
N VAL A 74 0.04 -21.45 -0.86
CA VAL A 74 0.66 -21.64 0.45
C VAL A 74 -0.41 -21.60 1.55
N ASN A 75 -1.34 -20.64 1.51
CA ASN A 75 -2.43 -20.56 2.49
C ASN A 75 -3.35 -21.79 2.44
N ALA A 76 -3.64 -22.32 1.25
CA ALA A 76 -4.42 -23.54 1.12
C ALA A 76 -3.68 -24.76 1.70
N ALA A 77 -2.36 -24.83 1.55
CA ALA A 77 -1.54 -25.89 2.14
C ALA A 77 -1.46 -25.77 3.67
N LEU A 78 -1.21 -24.56 4.19
CA LEU A 78 -1.22 -24.26 5.62
C LEU A 78 -2.58 -24.55 6.25
N GLY A 79 -3.68 -24.22 5.57
CA GLY A 79 -5.03 -24.49 6.07
C GLY A 79 -5.30 -25.98 6.27
N ARG A 80 -4.83 -26.85 5.36
CA ARG A 80 -4.93 -28.31 5.53
C ARG A 80 -4.08 -28.85 6.67
N GLN A 81 -2.94 -28.21 6.93
CA GLN A 81 -2.09 -28.56 8.07
C GLN A 81 -2.77 -28.17 9.38
N LEU A 82 -3.43 -27.01 9.41
CA LEU A 82 -4.12 -26.51 10.60
C LEU A 82 -5.23 -27.47 11.08
N GLU A 83 -5.98 -28.10 10.16
CA GLU A 83 -7.01 -29.09 10.49
C GLU A 83 -6.50 -30.29 11.29
N ASN A 84 -5.21 -30.62 11.16
CA ASN A 84 -4.59 -31.78 11.80
C ASN A 84 -3.57 -31.40 12.88
N ALA A 85 -3.36 -30.10 13.12
CA ALA A 85 -2.33 -29.59 14.00
C ALA A 85 -2.75 -29.65 15.47
N GLN A 86 -1.79 -29.92 16.34
CA GLN A 86 -1.94 -29.74 17.80
C GLN A 86 -1.68 -28.28 18.17
N ASP A 87 -2.12 -27.82 19.35
CA ASP A 87 -2.13 -26.39 19.74
C ASP A 87 -0.85 -25.61 19.36
N GLU A 88 0.33 -26.09 19.77
CA GLU A 88 1.61 -25.38 19.51
C GLU A 88 1.99 -25.35 18.01
N GLU A 89 1.68 -26.43 17.26
CA GLU A 89 1.86 -26.49 15.82
C GLU A 89 0.84 -25.63 15.08
N GLY A 90 -0.38 -25.54 15.61
CA GLY A 90 -1.46 -24.69 15.13
C GLY A 90 -1.08 -23.22 15.20
N ASP A 91 -0.57 -22.75 16.34
CA ASP A 91 -0.08 -21.38 16.52
C ASP A 91 1.01 -21.00 15.51
N ALA A 92 1.92 -21.94 15.19
CA ALA A 92 2.98 -21.72 14.22
C ALA A 92 2.44 -21.60 12.79
N ILE A 93 1.48 -22.44 12.41
CA ILE A 93 0.80 -22.40 11.11
C ILE A 93 0.01 -21.08 10.97
N GLU A 94 -0.71 -20.72 12.02
CA GLU A 94 -1.46 -19.47 12.14
C GLU A 94 -0.59 -18.21 11.97
N TYR A 95 0.62 -18.24 12.53
CA TYR A 95 1.60 -17.19 12.31
C TYR A 95 2.08 -17.12 10.86
N ASN A 96 2.33 -18.27 10.23
CA ASN A 96 2.72 -18.32 8.82
C ASN A 96 1.59 -17.82 7.90
N LEU A 97 0.33 -18.13 8.22
CA LEU A 97 -0.83 -17.59 7.52
C LEU A 97 -0.84 -16.06 7.57
N GLU A 98 -0.67 -15.48 8.77
CA GLU A 98 -0.60 -14.02 8.96
C GLU A 98 0.60 -13.41 8.21
N LEU A 99 1.75 -14.08 8.20
CA LEU A 99 2.93 -13.64 7.45
C LEU A 99 2.66 -13.59 5.94
N MET A 100 2.04 -14.63 5.38
CA MET A 100 1.69 -14.67 3.96
C MET A 100 0.63 -13.61 3.62
N SER A 101 -0.31 -13.37 4.54
CA SER A 101 -1.30 -12.27 4.46
C SER A 101 -0.62 -10.91 4.36
N ALA A 102 0.34 -10.66 5.24
CA ALA A 102 1.11 -9.43 5.28
C ALA A 102 1.94 -9.23 4.01
N ILE A 103 2.61 -10.28 3.52
CA ILE A 103 3.38 -10.25 2.27
C ILE A 103 2.47 -9.86 1.10
N ALA A 104 1.30 -10.49 0.97
CA ALA A 104 0.36 -10.21 -0.10
C ALA A 104 -0.17 -8.78 -0.06
N LEU A 105 -0.58 -8.29 1.12
CA LEU A 105 -1.15 -6.95 1.24
C LEU A 105 -0.11 -5.85 0.98
N ILE A 106 1.11 -6.01 1.50
CA ILE A 106 2.21 -5.05 1.28
C ILE A 106 2.64 -5.04 -0.19
N SER A 107 2.90 -6.21 -0.76
CA SER A 107 3.35 -6.33 -2.16
C SER A 107 2.27 -5.82 -3.13
N GLY A 108 1.01 -6.22 -2.94
CA GLY A 108 -0.12 -5.75 -3.75
C GLY A 108 -0.33 -4.23 -3.67
N THR A 109 -0.20 -3.65 -2.47
CA THR A 109 -0.26 -2.19 -2.30
C THR A 109 0.90 -1.51 -3.02
N ALA A 110 2.12 -2.02 -2.86
CA ALA A 110 3.30 -1.46 -3.51
C ALA A 110 3.20 -1.52 -5.05
N ILE A 111 2.76 -2.66 -5.59
CA ILE A 111 2.54 -2.84 -7.03
C ILE A 111 1.48 -1.85 -7.51
N SER A 112 0.33 -1.75 -6.83
CA SER A 112 -0.75 -0.83 -7.21
C SER A 112 -0.29 0.64 -7.23
N VAL A 113 0.45 1.06 -6.20
CA VAL A 113 1.00 2.41 -6.11
C VAL A 113 2.04 2.67 -7.21
N LEU A 114 2.94 1.72 -7.47
CA LEU A 114 3.93 1.85 -8.54
C LEU A 114 3.26 1.92 -9.91
N SER A 115 2.24 1.09 -10.16
CA SER A 115 1.45 1.15 -11.38
C SER A 115 0.76 2.49 -11.56
N LEU A 116 0.23 3.07 -10.48
CA LEU A 116 -0.42 4.38 -10.48
C LEU A 116 0.59 5.52 -10.76
N ILE A 117 1.80 5.46 -10.19
CA ILE A 117 2.88 6.42 -10.49
C ILE A 117 3.35 6.31 -11.94
N ILE A 118 3.52 5.10 -12.46
CA ILE A 118 3.91 4.89 -13.86
C ILE A 118 2.84 5.44 -14.80
N LEU A 119 1.56 5.14 -14.52
CA LEU A 119 0.44 5.62 -15.32
C LEU A 119 0.33 7.15 -15.28
N SER A 120 0.54 7.77 -14.11
CA SER A 120 0.42 9.23 -13.96
C SER A 120 1.40 9.98 -14.86
N THR A 121 2.57 9.41 -15.17
CA THR A 121 3.52 10.02 -16.13
C THR A 121 2.94 10.20 -17.54
N GLY A 122 1.92 9.44 -17.93
CA GLY A 122 1.21 9.53 -19.22
C GLY A 122 -0.20 10.11 -19.09
N TYR A 123 -0.55 10.68 -17.93
CA TYR A 123 -1.91 11.08 -17.56
C TYR A 123 -2.04 12.61 -17.47
N SER A 124 -1.68 13.34 -18.54
CA SER A 124 -1.94 14.79 -18.67
C SER A 124 -2.75 15.04 -19.93
N MET A 125 -3.69 16.01 -19.88
CA MET A 125 -4.53 16.37 -21.03
C MET A 125 -3.70 16.77 -22.25
N ASP A 126 -2.62 17.53 -22.03
CA ASP A 126 -1.71 17.94 -23.10
C ASP A 126 -1.04 16.74 -23.76
N TYR A 127 -0.55 15.78 -22.97
CA TYR A 127 0.06 14.58 -23.54
C TYR A 127 -0.95 13.71 -24.28
N ILE A 128 -2.15 13.51 -23.72
CA ILE A 128 -3.19 12.68 -24.33
C ILE A 128 -3.71 13.32 -25.64
N ALA A 129 -3.82 14.64 -25.70
CA ALA A 129 -4.24 15.35 -26.91
C ALA A 129 -3.20 15.26 -28.04
N ASN A 130 -1.92 15.21 -27.69
CA ASN A 130 -0.81 15.24 -28.66
C ASN A 130 -0.29 13.84 -29.04
N VAL A 131 -0.64 12.79 -28.29
CA VAL A 131 -0.19 11.43 -28.58
C VAL A 131 -1.00 10.80 -29.72
N SER A 132 -0.33 10.33 -30.77
CA SER A 132 -0.98 9.70 -31.91
C SER A 132 -0.24 8.46 -32.41
N GLY A 133 -0.88 7.69 -33.30
CA GLY A 133 -0.30 6.51 -33.94
C GLY A 133 0.17 5.43 -32.95
N ASN A 134 1.44 5.02 -33.05
CA ASN A 134 1.96 3.90 -32.26
C ASN A 134 2.06 4.22 -30.75
N GLN A 135 2.36 5.48 -30.39
CA GLN A 135 2.45 5.89 -28.99
C GLN A 135 1.07 5.88 -28.32
N GLY A 136 0.02 6.33 -29.03
CA GLY A 136 -1.35 6.29 -28.52
C GLY A 136 -1.84 4.87 -28.28
N ARG A 137 -1.54 3.93 -29.19
CA ARG A 137 -1.84 2.50 -28.99
C ARG A 137 -1.14 1.91 -27.76
N ARG A 138 0.13 2.25 -27.53
CA ARG A 138 0.88 1.80 -26.35
C ARG A 138 0.29 2.35 -25.05
N LEU A 139 -0.12 3.63 -25.05
CA LEU A 139 -0.81 4.25 -23.91
C LEU A 139 -2.14 3.56 -23.61
N MET A 140 -2.96 3.29 -24.65
CA MET A 140 -4.21 2.57 -24.48
C MET A 140 -3.98 1.15 -23.93
N GLY A 141 -2.96 0.46 -24.42
CA GLY A 141 -2.53 -0.83 -23.88
C GLY A 141 -2.13 -0.73 -22.40
N ALA A 142 -1.42 0.33 -22.01
CA ALA A 142 -1.03 0.56 -20.61
C ALA A 142 -2.25 0.75 -19.70
N PHE A 143 -3.24 1.54 -20.13
CA PHE A 143 -4.52 1.66 -19.41
C PHE A 143 -5.26 0.33 -19.30
N ALA A 144 -5.34 -0.43 -20.39
CA ALA A 144 -6.00 -1.74 -20.38
C ALA A 144 -5.33 -2.70 -19.39
N VAL A 145 -3.99 -2.78 -19.40
CA VAL A 145 -3.23 -3.61 -18.44
C VAL A 145 -3.46 -3.13 -17.01
N PHE A 146 -3.47 -1.83 -16.76
CA PHE A 146 -3.74 -1.27 -15.43
C PHE A 146 -5.14 -1.67 -14.92
N VAL A 147 -6.18 -1.52 -15.76
CA VAL A 147 -7.55 -1.88 -15.38
C VAL A 147 -7.68 -3.38 -15.15
N ILE A 148 -7.13 -4.22 -16.03
CA ILE A 148 -7.12 -5.68 -15.88
C ILE A 148 -6.39 -6.09 -14.60
N GLY A 149 -5.24 -5.47 -14.31
CA GLY A 149 -4.47 -5.74 -13.10
C GLY A 149 -5.25 -5.41 -11.83
N ASN A 150 -5.88 -4.24 -11.75
CA ASN A 150 -6.71 -3.87 -10.61
C ASN A 150 -7.95 -4.79 -10.46
N ALA A 151 -8.57 -5.19 -11.57
CA ALA A 151 -9.69 -6.13 -11.55
C ALA A 151 -9.26 -7.52 -11.05
N TYR A 152 -8.10 -8.02 -11.51
CA TYR A 152 -7.50 -9.24 -10.99
C TYR A 152 -7.21 -9.13 -9.50
N HIS A 153 -6.61 -8.03 -9.05
CA HIS A 153 -6.27 -7.83 -7.65
C HIS A 153 -7.52 -7.84 -6.76
N GLY A 154 -8.60 -7.17 -7.16
CA GLY A 154 -9.88 -7.23 -6.45
C GLY A 154 -10.50 -8.63 -6.45
N TRP A 155 -10.45 -9.34 -7.58
CA TRP A 155 -10.90 -10.73 -7.66
C TRP A 155 -10.07 -11.68 -6.78
N TRP A 156 -8.76 -11.45 -6.72
CA TRP A 156 -7.84 -12.18 -5.85
C TRP A 156 -8.16 -11.95 -4.38
N GLN A 157 -8.41 -10.70 -3.95
CA GLN A 157 -8.83 -10.38 -2.58
C GLN A 157 -10.10 -11.13 -2.16
N LEU A 158 -11.07 -11.29 -3.07
CA LEU A 158 -12.27 -12.08 -2.82
C LEU A 158 -11.96 -13.56 -2.61
N ARG A 159 -11.10 -14.15 -3.45
CA ARG A 159 -10.67 -15.55 -3.28
C ARG A 159 -9.92 -15.75 -1.98
N TYR A 160 -9.07 -14.79 -1.63
CA TYR A 160 -8.32 -14.77 -0.39
C TYR A 160 -9.24 -14.77 0.83
N ILE A 161 -10.22 -13.85 0.89
CA ILE A 161 -11.20 -13.78 1.99
C ILE A 161 -12.01 -15.08 2.08
N LYS A 162 -12.52 -15.60 0.95
CA LYS A 162 -13.24 -16.88 0.93
C LYS A 162 -12.38 -18.06 1.37
N GLY A 163 -11.07 -18.02 1.09
CA GLY A 163 -10.11 -19.00 1.58
C GLY A 163 -9.99 -18.96 3.10
N LEU A 164 -9.90 -17.76 3.69
CA LEU A 164 -9.87 -17.57 5.13
C LEU A 164 -11.19 -18.01 5.80
N GLN A 165 -12.35 -17.71 5.21
CA GLN A 165 -13.64 -18.13 5.77
C GLN A 165 -13.84 -19.64 5.79
N LYS A 166 -13.16 -20.38 4.90
CA LYS A 166 -13.13 -21.85 4.97
C LYS A 166 -12.28 -22.36 6.13
N LEU A 167 -11.25 -21.61 6.52
CA LEU A 167 -10.37 -21.95 7.63
C LEU A 167 -10.98 -21.57 8.98
N TYR A 168 -11.76 -20.49 9.00
CA TYR A 168 -12.41 -19.90 10.17
C TYR A 168 -13.94 -19.79 9.93
N PRO A 169 -14.71 -20.89 10.07
CA PRO A 169 -16.15 -20.94 9.75
C PRO A 169 -17.02 -19.98 10.58
N GLU A 170 -16.53 -19.55 11.74
CA GLU A 170 -17.16 -18.52 12.58
C GLU A 170 -17.24 -17.15 11.88
N ASN A 171 -16.40 -16.91 10.87
CA ASN A 171 -16.37 -15.68 10.11
C ASN A 171 -17.40 -15.66 8.97
N ASN A 172 -18.60 -15.21 9.30
CA ASN A 172 -19.74 -15.11 8.39
C ASN A 172 -19.88 -13.73 7.71
N ALA A 173 -18.82 -12.91 7.70
CA ALA A 173 -18.85 -11.58 7.09
C ALA A 173 -19.01 -11.67 5.56
N ASP A 174 -19.93 -10.90 4.97
CA ASP A 174 -20.12 -10.90 3.52
C ASP A 174 -19.06 -9.99 2.86
N PRO A 175 -18.10 -10.53 2.07
CA PRO A 175 -17.05 -9.73 1.43
C PRO A 175 -17.58 -8.71 0.42
N THR A 176 -18.84 -8.83 -0.01
CA THR A 176 -19.49 -7.88 -0.93
C THR A 176 -20.32 -6.81 -0.22
N SER A 177 -20.48 -6.93 1.10
CA SER A 177 -21.23 -5.97 1.92
C SER A 177 -20.47 -4.65 2.09
N ARG A 178 -21.21 -3.53 2.02
CA ARG A 178 -20.66 -2.20 2.38
C ARG A 178 -20.18 -2.13 3.84
N LYS A 179 -20.69 -3.02 4.70
CA LYS A 179 -20.34 -3.14 6.11
C LYS A 179 -19.36 -4.29 6.37
N PHE A 180 -18.73 -4.84 5.34
CA PHE A 180 -17.80 -5.97 5.48
C PHE A 180 -16.78 -5.75 6.60
N GLN A 181 -16.18 -4.56 6.71
CA GLN A 181 -15.19 -4.26 7.74
C GLN A 181 -15.77 -4.28 9.17
N GLU A 182 -17.03 -3.87 9.35
CA GLU A 182 -17.70 -3.94 10.65
C GLU A 182 -18.06 -5.39 10.99
N GLN A 183 -18.58 -6.14 10.01
CA GLN A 183 -18.91 -7.55 10.15
C GLN A 183 -17.67 -8.40 10.46
N TRP A 184 -16.57 -8.14 9.76
CA TRP A 184 -15.30 -8.83 9.96
C TRP A 184 -14.72 -8.57 11.36
N LEU A 185 -14.76 -7.32 11.82
CA LEU A 185 -14.31 -6.96 13.17
C LEU A 185 -15.16 -7.60 14.27
N ALA A 186 -16.47 -7.72 14.07
CA ALA A 186 -17.39 -8.28 15.06
C ALA A 186 -17.14 -9.78 15.33
N CYS A 187 -16.42 -10.48 14.44
CA CYS A 187 -16.01 -11.87 14.63
C CYS A 187 -14.77 -12.03 15.52
N CYS A 188 -14.03 -10.95 15.84
CA CYS A 188 -12.78 -11.03 16.62
C CYS A 188 -13.05 -10.89 18.12
N ASP A 189 -13.30 -12.01 18.81
CA ASP A 189 -13.69 -12.03 20.23
C ASP A 189 -12.47 -11.92 21.19
N GLU A 190 -12.22 -10.75 21.81
CA GLU A 190 -11.36 -10.59 23.02
C GLU A 190 -11.48 -9.15 23.60
N ALA A 191 -12.47 -8.90 24.45
CA ALA A 191 -13.02 -7.56 24.78
C ALA A 191 -12.05 -6.43 25.23
N GLU A 192 -10.83 -6.70 25.68
CA GLU A 192 -9.84 -5.65 26.04
C GLU A 192 -8.76 -5.42 24.97
N ARG A 193 -8.30 -6.49 24.29
CA ARG A 193 -7.40 -6.37 23.13
C ARG A 193 -8.13 -5.90 21.89
N GLU A 194 -9.42 -6.23 21.80
CA GLU A 194 -10.32 -5.81 20.75
C GLU A 194 -10.43 -4.28 20.68
N LEU A 195 -10.52 -3.55 21.80
CA LEU A 195 -10.64 -2.09 21.74
C LEU A 195 -9.43 -1.41 21.09
N ILE A 196 -8.20 -1.77 21.51
CA ILE A 196 -6.96 -1.21 20.94
C ILE A 196 -6.80 -1.67 19.49
N TYR A 197 -7.08 -2.95 19.21
CA TYR A 197 -6.98 -3.50 17.86
C TYR A 197 -7.99 -2.84 16.91
N GLN A 198 -9.27 -2.80 17.28
CA GLN A 198 -10.33 -2.11 16.54
C GLN A 198 -10.02 -0.63 16.34
N SER A 199 -9.49 0.07 17.36
CA SER A 199 -9.13 1.48 17.23
C SER A 199 -7.99 1.68 16.23
N SER A 200 -6.96 0.82 16.28
CA SER A 200 -5.84 0.86 15.34
C SER A 200 -6.26 0.48 13.91
N TYR A 201 -7.14 -0.51 13.77
CA TYR A 201 -7.68 -0.94 12.48
C TYR A 201 -8.63 0.11 11.88
N LYS A 202 -9.57 0.67 12.65
CA LYS A 202 -10.43 1.78 12.20
C LYS A 202 -9.60 2.98 11.77
N SER A 203 -8.54 3.32 12.51
CA SER A 203 -7.61 4.39 12.15
C SER A 203 -6.84 4.06 10.87
N TYR A 204 -6.36 2.83 10.72
CA TYR A 204 -5.71 2.34 9.50
C TYR A 204 -6.66 2.45 8.29
N LEU A 205 -7.91 2.01 8.42
CA LEU A 205 -8.91 2.09 7.36
C LEU A 205 -9.25 3.53 6.98
N PHE A 206 -9.48 4.39 7.97
CA PHE A 206 -9.73 5.80 7.74
C PHE A 206 -8.55 6.46 6.99
N THR A 207 -7.33 6.23 7.48
CA THR A 207 -6.13 6.83 6.88
C THR A 207 -5.90 6.31 5.47
N THR A 208 -6.07 5.01 5.25
CA THR A 208 -5.95 4.40 3.92
C THR A 208 -6.98 4.96 2.94
N ARG A 209 -8.24 5.14 3.38
CA ARG A 209 -9.29 5.79 2.58
C ARG A 209 -8.95 7.25 2.27
N LEU A 210 -8.46 7.99 3.26
CA LEU A 210 -8.07 9.38 3.08
C LEU A 210 -6.91 9.51 2.08
N VAL A 211 -5.88 8.68 2.21
CA VAL A 211 -4.75 8.65 1.27
C VAL A 211 -5.21 8.28 -0.14
N ALA A 212 -6.13 7.31 -0.27
CA ALA A 212 -6.71 6.96 -1.56
C ALA A 212 -7.49 8.13 -2.20
N LEU A 213 -8.32 8.83 -1.41
CA LEU A 213 -9.06 10.01 -1.88
C LEU A 213 -8.12 11.16 -2.30
N LEU A 214 -7.08 11.44 -1.50
CA LEU A 214 -6.09 12.45 -1.82
C LEU A 214 -5.28 12.07 -3.07
N THR A 215 -4.98 10.78 -3.26
CA THR A 215 -4.28 10.30 -4.46
C THR A 215 -5.14 10.50 -5.70
N PHE A 216 -6.44 10.21 -5.61
CA PHE A 216 -7.37 10.46 -6.71
C PHE A 216 -7.51 11.96 -7.01
N ALA A 217 -7.62 12.81 -5.99
CA ALA A 217 -7.62 14.25 -6.15
C ALA A 217 -6.32 14.76 -6.82
N ALA A 218 -5.17 14.25 -6.40
CA ALA A 218 -3.87 14.59 -6.99
C ALA A 218 -3.76 14.16 -8.47
N LEU A 219 -4.33 13.02 -8.84
CA LEU A 219 -4.39 12.57 -10.23
C LEU A 219 -5.28 13.50 -11.08
N LEU A 220 -6.44 13.92 -10.56
CA LEU A 220 -7.32 14.87 -11.25
C LEU A 220 -6.66 16.24 -11.41
N THR A 221 -5.99 16.74 -10.38
CA THR A 221 -5.27 18.02 -10.48
C THR A 221 -4.13 17.93 -11.47
N HIS A 222 -3.40 16.80 -11.50
CA HIS A 222 -2.34 16.57 -12.49
C HIS A 222 -2.91 16.52 -13.91
N LEU A 223 -4.05 15.86 -14.11
CA LEU A 223 -4.69 15.75 -15.42
C LEU A 223 -5.09 17.12 -15.99
N ILE A 224 -5.66 17.99 -15.15
CA ILE A 224 -6.25 19.27 -15.57
C ILE A 224 -5.20 20.40 -15.64
N TRP A 225 -4.31 20.47 -14.65
CA TRP A 225 -3.39 21.60 -14.46
C TRP A 225 -1.92 21.25 -14.62
N ASP A 226 -1.59 20.01 -14.98
CA ASP A 226 -0.21 19.53 -15.12
C ASP A 226 0.68 19.85 -13.91
N THR A 227 0.14 19.68 -12.70
CA THR A 227 0.84 19.95 -11.42
C THR A 227 2.07 19.07 -11.17
N GLY A 228 2.40 18.17 -12.11
CA GLY A 228 3.41 17.14 -11.97
C GLY A 228 2.99 15.94 -11.11
N ILE A 229 3.81 14.88 -11.17
CA ILE A 229 3.58 13.58 -10.53
C ILE A 229 4.07 13.51 -9.07
N ALA A 230 4.72 14.57 -8.56
CA ALA A 230 5.37 14.55 -7.25
C ALA A 230 4.38 14.25 -6.10
N ALA A 231 3.20 14.88 -6.13
CA ALA A 231 2.16 14.64 -5.13
C ALA A 231 1.73 13.17 -5.09
N VAL A 232 1.60 12.54 -6.27
CA VAL A 232 1.24 11.13 -6.42
C VAL A 232 2.33 10.22 -5.84
N ILE A 233 3.61 10.56 -6.06
CA ILE A 233 4.74 9.81 -5.49
C ILE A 233 4.73 9.88 -3.96
N PHE A 234 4.60 11.07 -3.37
CA PHE A 234 4.59 11.23 -1.92
C PHE A 234 3.41 10.52 -1.26
N LEU A 235 2.21 10.64 -1.84
CA LEU A 235 1.02 9.91 -1.36
C LEU A 235 1.20 8.39 -1.48
N GLY A 236 1.84 7.93 -2.56
CA GLY A 236 2.20 6.53 -2.76
C GLY A 236 3.15 5.99 -1.67
N ILE A 237 4.20 6.74 -1.34
CA ILE A 237 5.14 6.37 -0.26
C ILE A 237 4.41 6.26 1.08
N VAL A 238 3.55 7.24 1.38
CA VAL A 238 2.75 7.24 2.60
C VAL A 238 1.81 6.02 2.63
N TRP A 239 1.16 5.71 1.51
CA TRP A 239 0.26 4.55 1.41
C TRP A 239 1.00 3.24 1.70
N ILE A 240 2.12 3.00 1.03
CA ILE A 240 2.95 1.80 1.26
C ILE A 240 3.42 1.76 2.72
N GLY A 241 3.87 2.89 3.26
CA GLY A 241 4.36 3.01 4.63
C GLY A 241 3.30 2.64 5.68
N ILE A 242 2.06 3.12 5.51
CA ILE A 242 0.95 2.80 6.41
C ILE A 242 0.62 1.30 6.34
N THR A 243 0.50 0.73 5.14
CA THR A 243 0.22 -0.71 4.96
C THR A 243 1.33 -1.57 5.54
N ALA A 244 2.59 -1.27 5.23
CA ALA A 244 3.74 -2.00 5.76
C ALA A 244 3.83 -1.89 7.28
N SER A 245 3.62 -0.70 7.85
CA SER A 245 3.64 -0.49 9.30
C SER A 245 2.57 -1.32 10.00
N TYR A 246 1.34 -1.34 9.47
CA TYR A 246 0.24 -2.13 10.02
C TYR A 246 0.53 -3.63 9.95
N CYS A 247 0.82 -4.16 8.76
CA CYS A 247 1.09 -5.58 8.54
C CYS A 247 2.27 -6.11 9.34
N THR A 248 3.40 -5.38 9.35
CA THR A 248 4.60 -5.81 10.11
C THR A 248 4.36 -5.78 11.61
N SER A 249 3.50 -4.87 12.10
CA SER A 249 3.10 -4.84 13.50
C SER A 249 2.23 -6.04 13.87
N CYS A 250 1.26 -6.41 13.03
CA CYS A 250 0.43 -7.61 13.23
C CYS A 250 1.29 -8.88 13.29
N VAL A 251 2.17 -9.09 12.31
CA VAL A 251 3.09 -10.23 12.27
C VAL A 251 4.00 -10.26 13.50
N ARG A 252 4.54 -9.11 13.91
CA ARG A 252 5.43 -9.02 15.09
C ARG A 252 4.69 -9.36 16.38
N ILE A 253 3.45 -8.91 16.54
CA ILE A 253 2.63 -9.24 17.71
C ILE A 253 2.32 -10.73 17.74
N LYS A 254 1.96 -11.34 16.60
CA LYS A 254 1.68 -12.78 16.51
C LYS A 254 2.93 -13.62 16.82
N ARG A 255 4.11 -13.20 16.32
CA ARG A 255 5.40 -13.84 16.67
C ARG A 255 5.72 -13.80 18.17
N ARG A 256 5.35 -12.72 18.87
CA ARG A 256 5.62 -12.63 20.32
C ARG A 256 4.79 -13.62 21.12
N LYS A 257 3.54 -13.89 20.71
CA LYS A 257 2.71 -14.91 21.34
C LYS A 257 3.34 -16.30 21.27
N LEU A 258 3.88 -16.66 20.11
CA LEU A 258 4.58 -17.94 19.89
C LEU A 258 5.79 -18.18 20.80
N ASN A 259 6.43 -17.11 21.25
CA ASN A 259 7.63 -17.19 22.08
C ASN A 259 7.34 -17.08 23.59
N THR A 260 6.07 -17.01 23.99
CA THR A 260 5.63 -16.86 25.38
C THR A 260 5.07 -18.18 25.87
#